data_AF-A0AAD8TDH3-F1
#
_entry.id   AF-A0AAD8TDH3-F1
#
_cell.length_a   1.000
_cell.length_b   1.000
_cell.length_c   1.000
_cell.angle_alpha   90.00
_cell.angle_beta   90.00
_cell.angle_gamma   90.00
#
_symmetry.space_group_name_H-M   'P 1'
#
loop_
_entity.id
_entity.type
_entity.pdbx_description
1 polymer ?
#
loop_
_entity_poly.entity_id
_entity_poly.type
_entity_poly.pdbx_seq_one_letter_code
_entity_poly.pdbx_strand_id
1 'polypeptide(L)'
;MLLECLIFFFENPLACFDLQEIMNYFTYKATNTVLYQLYEMNPPAYTWLYNYLVDNDTKEGIHFLRALTKERQDLAERVMVTRLHLYGRWIKKCDHTKMYEMISNENLELMRERLIETVVWPSDDMNTTGKQD
;
A
#
# COMPACT_ATOMS: atom_id res chain seq x y z
N MET A 1 12.07 23.01 14.07
CA MET A 1 11.19 21.88 13.74
C MET A 1 10.04 22.26 12.82
N LEU A 2 9.16 23.22 13.14
CA LEU A 2 8.06 23.61 12.23
C LEU A 2 8.55 24.30 10.94
N LEU A 3 9.62 25.10 10.99
CA LEU A 3 10.18 25.74 9.79
C LEU A 3 10.90 24.75 8.85
N GLU A 4 11.56 23.71 9.37
CA GLU A 4 12.24 22.73 8.52
C GLU A 4 11.25 21.80 7.80
N CYS A 5 10.11 21.49 8.42
CA CYS A 5 9.01 20.83 7.71
C CYS A 5 8.47 21.70 6.57
N LEU A 6 8.30 23.02 6.78
CA LEU A 6 7.79 23.91 5.73
C LEU A 6 8.73 24.05 4.52
N ILE A 7 10.04 24.04 4.74
CA ILE A 7 11.04 24.07 3.65
C ILE A 7 11.03 22.76 2.86
N PHE A 8 10.96 21.61 3.55
CA PHE A 8 10.86 20.29 2.89
C PHE A 8 9.57 20.13 2.06
N PHE A 9 8.46 20.70 2.53
CA PHE A 9 7.17 20.69 1.83
C PHE A 9 7.15 21.55 0.56
N PHE A 10 8.01 22.58 0.44
CA PHE A 10 8.02 23.47 -0.72
C PHE A 10 8.98 23.00 -1.84
N GLU A 11 10.00 22.19 -1.54
CA GLU A 11 11.00 21.75 -2.52
C GLU A 11 10.73 20.37 -3.16
N ASN A 12 9.84 19.53 -2.61
CA ASN A 12 9.56 18.19 -3.14
C ASN A 12 8.05 17.88 -3.25
N PRO A 13 7.39 18.29 -4.35
CA PRO A 13 5.96 18.01 -4.56
C PRO A 13 5.64 16.51 -4.65
N LEU A 14 6.60 15.67 -5.07
CA LEU A 14 6.48 14.20 -5.03
C LEU A 14 6.28 13.67 -3.61
N ALA A 15 7.05 14.18 -2.64
CA ALA A 15 6.94 13.75 -1.24
C ALA A 15 5.56 14.08 -0.64
N CYS A 16 4.95 15.19 -1.02
CA CYS A 16 3.61 15.56 -0.57
C CYS A 16 2.54 14.59 -1.10
N PHE A 17 2.61 14.25 -2.39
CA PHE A 17 1.70 13.29 -3.03
C PHE A 17 1.84 11.89 -2.40
N ASP A 18 3.08 11.42 -2.23
CA ASP A 18 3.36 10.10 -1.66
C ASP A 18 2.89 9.98 -0.19
N LEU A 19 3.04 11.04 0.61
CA LEU A 19 2.56 11.07 1.98
C LEU A 19 1.03 10.98 2.07
N GLN A 20 0.32 11.58 1.13
CA GLN A 20 -1.14 11.52 1.09
C GLN A 20 -1.62 10.09 0.80
N GLU A 21 -0.98 9.38 -0.12
CA GLU A 21 -1.28 7.98 -0.42
C GLU A 21 -1.04 7.06 0.79
N ILE A 22 0.07 7.26 1.51
CA ILE A 22 0.34 6.54 2.76
C ILE A 22 -0.77 6.81 3.80
N MET A 23 -1.17 8.08 3.97
CA MET A 23 -2.24 8.46 4.89
C MET A 23 -3.59 7.84 4.50
N ASN A 24 -3.92 7.80 3.21
CA ASN A 24 -5.13 7.19 2.68
C ASN A 24 -5.13 5.67 2.92
N TYR A 25 -4.01 4.99 2.64
CA TYR A 25 -3.83 3.57 2.93
C TYR A 25 -4.09 3.23 4.40
N PHE A 26 -3.52 4.00 5.33
CA PHE A 26 -3.76 3.75 6.76
C PHE A 26 -5.20 4.05 7.18
N THR A 27 -5.89 4.97 6.50
CA THR A 27 -7.32 5.20 6.72
C THR A 27 -8.13 3.98 6.30
N TYR A 28 -7.93 3.50 5.08
CA TYR A 28 -8.56 2.27 4.58
C TYR A 28 -8.29 1.07 5.50
N LYS A 29 -7.02 0.84 5.87
CA LYS A 29 -6.64 -0.29 6.71
C LYS A 29 -7.24 -0.22 8.12
N ALA A 30 -7.30 0.98 8.69
CA ALA A 30 -7.94 1.21 9.99
C ALA A 30 -9.44 0.97 9.94
N THR A 31 -10.12 1.46 8.91
CA THR A 31 -11.55 1.23 8.69
C THR A 31 -11.87 -0.26 8.63
N ASN A 32 -11.11 -1.03 7.84
CA ASN A 32 -11.28 -2.47 7.79
C ASN A 32 -11.00 -3.14 9.14
N THR A 33 -9.96 -2.71 9.86
CA THR A 33 -9.65 -3.24 11.20
C THR A 33 -10.82 -3.00 12.17
N VAL A 34 -11.40 -1.79 12.17
CA VAL A 34 -12.58 -1.47 12.98
C VAL A 34 -13.78 -2.31 12.55
N LEU A 35 -13.99 -2.51 11.24
CA LEU A 35 -15.06 -3.36 10.72
C LEU A 35 -14.94 -4.80 11.26
N TYR A 36 -13.74 -5.40 11.20
CA TYR A 36 -13.50 -6.73 11.79
C TYR A 36 -13.77 -6.77 13.29
N GLN A 37 -13.38 -5.74 14.05
CA GLN A 37 -13.66 -5.67 15.49
C GLN A 37 -15.16 -5.54 15.79
N LEU A 38 -15.90 -4.77 15.00
CA LEU A 38 -17.34 -4.59 15.18
C LEU A 38 -18.13 -5.83 14.84
N TYR A 39 -17.65 -6.66 13.90
CA TYR A 39 -18.29 -7.92 13.54
C TYR A 39 -18.54 -8.80 14.77
N GLU A 40 -17.57 -8.89 15.69
CA GLU A 40 -17.69 -9.70 16.90
C GLU A 40 -18.32 -8.94 18.08
N MET A 41 -18.03 -7.64 18.21
CA MET A 41 -18.35 -6.89 19.43
C MET A 41 -19.63 -6.05 19.35
N ASN A 42 -20.05 -5.67 18.14
CA ASN A 42 -21.21 -4.80 17.93
C ASN A 42 -21.78 -4.97 16.50
N PRO A 43 -22.55 -6.05 16.25
CA PRO A 43 -23.11 -6.34 14.92
C PRO A 43 -23.96 -5.21 14.32
N PRO A 44 -24.79 -4.46 15.07
CA PRO A 44 -25.50 -3.31 14.51
C PRO A 44 -24.60 -2.21 13.95
N ALA A 45 -23.52 -1.87 14.67
CA ALA A 45 -22.55 -0.89 14.21
C ALA A 45 -21.71 -1.40 13.03
N TYR A 46 -21.42 -2.70 12.99
CA TYR A 46 -20.83 -3.36 11.83
C TYR A 46 -21.68 -3.16 10.58
N THR A 47 -22.96 -3.54 10.64
CA THR A 47 -23.88 -3.45 9.49
C THR A 47 -24.00 -2.01 9.00
N TRP A 48 -24.10 -1.05 9.92
CA TRP A 48 -24.14 0.36 9.56
C TRP A 48 -22.87 0.81 8.83
N LEU A 49 -21.69 0.51 9.39
CA LEU A 49 -20.42 0.92 8.80
C LEU A 49 -20.15 0.22 7.46
N TYR A 50 -20.51 -1.06 7.34
CA TYR A 50 -20.39 -1.81 6.11
C TYR A 50 -21.22 -1.17 4.98
N ASN A 51 -22.49 -0.87 5.25
CA ASN A 51 -23.36 -0.21 4.27
C ASN A 51 -22.84 1.19 3.92
N TYR A 52 -22.35 1.94 4.90
CA TYR A 52 -21.76 3.25 4.68
C TYR A 52 -20.58 3.21 3.69
N LEU A 53 -19.74 2.18 3.76
CA LEU A 53 -18.57 2.00 2.89
C LEU A 53 -18.91 1.59 1.46
N VAL A 54 -20.12 1.08 1.21
CA VAL A 54 -20.59 0.80 -0.16
C VAL A 54 -20.76 2.11 -0.93
N ASP A 55 -21.25 3.15 -0.25
CA ASP A 55 -21.55 4.45 -0.87
C ASP A 55 -20.42 5.49 -0.70
N ASN A 56 -19.48 5.26 0.22
CA ASN A 56 -18.43 6.22 0.58
C ASN A 56 -17.04 5.59 0.47
N ASP A 57 -16.28 6.02 -0.54
CA ASP A 57 -14.92 5.54 -0.76
C ASP A 57 -13.94 6.10 0.29
N THR A 58 -13.01 5.24 0.73
CA THR A 58 -11.92 5.59 1.66
C THR A 58 -10.66 6.09 0.95
N LYS A 59 -10.62 6.09 -0.39
CA LYS A 59 -9.51 6.62 -1.19
C LYS A 59 -9.14 8.05 -0.80
N GLU A 60 -10.13 8.90 -0.54
CA GLU A 60 -9.89 10.25 -0.02
C GLU A 60 -10.03 10.28 1.50
N GLY A 61 -9.00 9.80 2.20
CA GLY A 61 -9.11 9.46 3.63
C GLY A 61 -9.55 10.61 4.54
N ILE A 62 -9.13 11.85 4.27
CA ILE A 62 -9.56 13.01 5.07
C ILE A 62 -11.01 13.45 4.78
N HIS A 63 -11.46 13.35 3.54
CA HIS A 63 -12.84 13.66 3.16
C HIS A 63 -13.79 12.61 3.71
N PHE A 64 -13.43 11.34 3.58
CA PHE A 64 -14.11 10.20 4.20
C PHE A 64 -14.31 10.41 5.71
N LEU A 65 -13.23 10.72 6.45
CA LEU A 65 -13.33 10.92 7.90
C LEU A 65 -14.20 12.12 8.28
N ARG A 66 -14.13 13.23 7.53
CA ARG A 66 -15.00 14.39 7.76
C ARG A 66 -16.47 14.07 7.55
N ALA A 67 -16.80 13.25 6.54
CA ALA A 67 -18.16 12.80 6.31
C ALA A 67 -18.62 11.83 7.42
N LEU A 68 -17.80 10.83 7.74
CA LEU A 68 -18.09 9.85 8.78
C LEU A 68 -18.26 10.52 10.16
N THR A 69 -17.47 11.52 10.51
CA THR A 69 -17.62 12.27 11.78
C THR A 69 -18.98 12.96 11.90
N LYS A 70 -19.54 13.44 10.79
CA LYS A 70 -20.86 14.11 10.79
C LYS A 70 -22.00 13.13 11.00
N GLU A 71 -21.88 11.91 10.48
CA GLU A 71 -22.95 10.90 10.56
C GLU A 71 -22.83 10.02 11.80
N ARG A 72 -21.62 9.56 12.12
CA ARG A 72 -21.30 8.64 13.22
C ARG A 72 -19.93 8.94 13.81
N GLN A 73 -19.89 9.95 14.67
CA GLN A 73 -18.69 10.40 15.36
C GLN A 73 -17.97 9.28 16.12
N ASP A 74 -18.72 8.39 16.79
CA ASP A 74 -18.19 7.26 17.55
C ASP A 74 -17.34 6.32 16.68
N LEU A 75 -17.77 6.07 15.44
CA LEU A 75 -17.04 5.24 14.49
C LEU A 75 -15.86 5.99 13.90
N ALA A 76 -16.03 7.27 13.57
CA ALA A 76 -14.95 8.11 13.06
C ALA A 76 -13.76 8.16 14.02
N GLU A 77 -14.01 8.40 15.31
CA GLU A 77 -12.97 8.48 16.34
C GLU A 77 -12.21 7.15 16.47
N ARG A 78 -12.92 6.01 16.43
CA ARG A 78 -12.28 4.68 16.43
C ARG A 78 -11.38 4.49 15.24
N VAL A 79 -11.79 4.92 14.04
CA VAL A 79 -10.95 4.85 12.84
C VAL A 79 -9.73 5.77 12.98
N MET A 80 -9.91 7.00 13.48
CA MET A 80 -8.82 7.97 13.69
C MET A 80 -7.74 7.46 14.65
N VAL A 81 -8.13 6.88 15.79
CA VAL A 81 -7.19 6.29 16.74
C VAL A 81 -6.51 5.07 16.14
N THR A 82 -7.28 4.20 15.47
CA THR A 82 -6.76 2.98 14.85
C THR A 82 -5.74 3.28 13.75
N ARG A 83 -5.98 4.27 12.87
CA ARG A 83 -5.02 4.63 11.81
C ARG A 83 -3.71 5.15 12.37
N LEU A 84 -3.77 5.95 13.45
CA LEU A 84 -2.56 6.44 14.12
C LEU A 84 -1.79 5.29 14.77
N HIS A 85 -2.50 4.36 15.42
CA HIS A 85 -1.90 3.17 16.02
C HIS A 85 -1.22 2.27 14.97
N LEU A 86 -1.89 2.00 13.85
CA LEU A 86 -1.36 1.19 12.75
C LEU A 86 -0.09 1.84 12.14
N TYR A 87 -0.13 3.16 11.90
CA TYR A 87 1.03 3.90 11.41
C TYR A 87 2.20 3.81 12.40
N GLY A 88 1.95 4.05 13.68
CA GLY A 88 2.96 3.97 14.74
C GLY A 88 3.59 2.57 14.89
N ARG A 89 2.85 1.49 14.57
CA ARG A 89 3.40 0.14 14.49
C ARG A 89 4.21 -0.10 13.22
N TRP A 90 3.76 0.44 12.10
CA TRP A 90 4.42 0.28 10.81
C TRP A 90 5.77 0.99 10.78
N ILE A 91 5.85 2.25 11.24
CA ILE A 91 7.11 3.02 11.21
C ILE A 91 8.22 2.36 12.05
N LYS A 92 7.86 1.62 13.11
CA LYS A 92 8.82 0.85 13.93
C LYS A 92 9.35 -0.40 13.22
N LYS A 93 8.65 -0.90 12.20
CA LYS A 93 9.02 -2.09 11.42
C LYS A 93 9.56 -1.75 10.05
N CYS A 94 9.25 -0.56 9.53
CA CYS A 94 9.67 -0.10 8.22
C CYS A 94 11.18 0.14 8.24
N ASP A 95 11.92 -0.74 7.58
CA ASP A 95 13.34 -0.58 7.31
C ASP A 95 13.50 -0.14 5.86
N HIS A 96 13.81 1.14 5.67
CA HIS A 96 13.98 1.71 4.33
C HIS A 96 15.04 0.96 3.51
N THR A 97 16.08 0.45 4.16
CA THR A 97 17.16 -0.31 3.50
C THR A 97 16.62 -1.60 2.91
N LYS A 98 15.79 -2.33 3.67
CA LYS A 98 15.16 -3.56 3.19
C LYS A 98 14.16 -3.29 2.07
N MET A 99 13.40 -2.20 2.16
CA MET A 99 12.47 -1.83 1.08
C MET A 99 13.23 -1.57 -0.22
N TYR A 100 14.34 -0.83 -0.16
CA TYR A 100 15.22 -0.62 -1.31
C TYR A 100 15.76 -1.93 -1.88
N GLU A 101 16.26 -2.83 -1.01
CA GLU A 101 16.78 -4.14 -1.43
C GLU A 101 15.71 -5.00 -2.11
N MET A 102 14.49 -5.05 -1.55
CA MET A 102 13.38 -5.79 -2.14
C MET A 102 13.04 -5.31 -3.55
N ILE A 103 12.87 -3.99 -3.72
CA ILE A 103 12.58 -3.39 -5.04
C ILE A 103 13.72 -3.65 -6.01
N SER A 104 14.97 -3.52 -5.55
CA SER A 104 16.15 -3.78 -6.39
C SER A 104 16.22 -5.24 -6.86
N ASN A 105 15.90 -6.19 -5.98
CA ASN A 105 15.92 -7.61 -6.29
C ASN A 105 14.81 -7.99 -7.28
N GLU A 106 13.60 -7.48 -7.07
CA GLU A 106 12.45 -7.69 -7.99
C GLU A 106 12.76 -7.15 -9.39
N ASN A 107 13.37 -5.96 -9.49
CA ASN A 107 13.81 -5.40 -10.76
C ASN A 107 14.86 -6.30 -11.46
N LEU A 108 15.78 -6.89 -10.69
CA LEU A 108 16.80 -7.81 -11.24
C LEU A 108 16.16 -9.10 -11.77
N GLU A 109 15.20 -9.66 -11.03
CA GLU A 109 14.45 -10.85 -11.45
C GLU A 109 13.70 -10.61 -12.75
N LEU A 110 12.97 -9.50 -12.87
CA LEU A 110 12.26 -9.13 -14.11
C LEU A 110 13.23 -9.01 -15.30
N MET A 111 14.42 -8.44 -15.09
CA MET A 111 15.45 -8.35 -16.13
C MET A 111 16.00 -9.72 -16.50
N ARG A 112 16.18 -10.63 -15.54
CA ARG A 112 16.60 -12.02 -15.79
C ARG A 112 15.55 -12.78 -16.60
N GLU A 113 14.27 -12.67 -16.24
CA GLU A 113 13.15 -13.29 -16.96
C GLU A 113 13.13 -12.86 -18.42
N ARG A 114 13.21 -11.55 -18.68
CA ARG A 114 13.29 -10.97 -20.02
C ARG A 114 14.45 -11.51 -20.86
N LEU A 115 15.60 -11.76 -20.24
CA LEU A 115 16.76 -12.34 -20.93
C LEU A 115 16.51 -13.81 -21.30
N ILE A 116 15.90 -14.59 -20.43
CA ILE A 116 15.57 -16.00 -20.70
C ILE A 116 14.60 -16.11 -21.89
N GLU A 117 13.60 -15.24 -21.97
CA GLU A 117 12.62 -15.23 -23.06
C GLU A 117 13.22 -14.89 -24.43
N THR A 118 14.30 -14.09 -24.46
CA THR A 118 14.85 -13.53 -25.71
C THR A 118 16.12 -14.22 -26.18
N VAL A 119 16.79 -14.98 -25.32
CA VAL A 119 17.99 -15.74 -25.68
C VAL A 119 17.61 -16.97 -26.50
N VAL A 120 17.98 -16.97 -27.78
CA VAL A 120 18.04 -18.19 -28.60
C VAL A 120 19.28 -18.97 -28.16
N TRP A 121 19.08 -20.11 -27.51
CA TRP A 121 20.18 -21.02 -27.23
C TRP A 121 20.62 -21.69 -28.54
N PRO A 122 21.93 -21.73 -28.88
CA PRO A 122 22.40 -22.57 -29.96
C PRO A 122 22.06 -24.01 -29.59
N SER A 123 21.11 -24.64 -30.30
CA SER A 123 20.82 -26.06 -30.10
C SER A 123 22.12 -26.87 -30.29
N ASP A 124 22.33 -27.89 -29.47
CA ASP A 124 23.45 -28.85 -29.58
C ASP A 124 23.40 -29.71 -30.86
N ASP A 125 22.56 -29.36 -31.83
CA ASP A 125 22.34 -30.06 -33.11
C ASP A 125 23.47 -29.83 -34.14
N MET A 126 24.71 -29.64 -33.67
CA MET A 126 25.90 -29.61 -34.53
C MET A 126 26.58 -30.99 -34.70
N ASN A 127 25.93 -32.07 -34.25
CA ASN A 127 26.40 -33.44 -34.46
C ASN A 127 25.37 -34.25 -35.24
N THR A 128 25.44 -34.26 -36.58
CA THR A 128 25.15 -35.42 -37.48
C THR A 128 25.03 -35.03 -38.97
N THR A 129 26.01 -34.33 -39.54
CA THR A 129 26.18 -34.35 -41.02
C THR A 129 27.66 -34.48 -41.36
N GLY A 130 28.15 -35.72 -41.34
CA GLY A 130 29.55 -36.01 -41.63
C GLY A 130 29.81 -37.50 -41.83
N LYS A 131 29.04 -38.14 -42.72
CA LYS A 131 29.43 -39.37 -43.43
C LYS A 131 28.44 -39.70 -44.54
N GLN A 132 28.81 -39.37 -45.77
CA GLN A 132 28.63 -40.18 -46.99
C GLN A 132 29.19 -39.38 -48.16
N ASP A 133 30.38 -39.76 -48.60
CA ASP A 133 30.76 -40.07 -49.99
C ASP A 133 32.15 -40.75 -49.99
#